data_AF-A0A2X3E4Z7-F1
#
_entry.id   AF-A0A2X3E4Z7-F1
#
_cell.length_a   1.000
_cell.length_b   1.000
_cell.length_c   1.000
_cell.angle_alpha   90.00
_cell.angle_beta   90.00
_cell.angle_gamma   90.00
#
_symmetry.space_group_name_H-M   'P 1'
#
loop_
_entity.id
_entity.type
_entity.pdbx_description
1 polymer ?
#
loop_
_entity_poly.entity_id
_entity_poly.type
_entity_poly.pdbx_seq_one_letter_code
_entity_poly.pdbx_strand_id
1 'polypeptide(L)' 'MKTTQGLGRRVTITIAADSIENAVKSELVNVAKKVRIDGFRKGKVPMNIVAQRYGASVRQDVLAT' A
#
# COMPACT_ATOMS: atom_id res chain seq x y z
N MET A 1 -33.46 22.23 22.68
CA MET A 1 -32.25 21.72 22.01
C MET A 1 -32.37 20.21 21.92
N LYS A 2 -32.54 19.63 20.72
CA LYS A 2 -32.58 18.17 20.53
C LYS A 2 -31.33 17.75 19.77
N THR A 3 -30.36 17.21 20.49
CA THR A 3 -29.13 16.63 19.94
C THR A 3 -29.41 15.17 19.61
N THR A 4 -29.69 14.86 18.35
CA THR A 4 -29.75 13.48 17.83
C THR A 4 -28.32 12.93 17.68
N GLN A 5 -27.67 12.65 18.81
CA GLN A 5 -26.37 11.95 18.88
C GLN A 5 -26.53 10.43 18.85
N GLY A 6 -27.35 9.89 17.95
CA GLY A 6 -27.60 8.45 17.93
C GLY A 6 -27.76 7.97 16.52
N LEU A 7 -26.67 7.49 15.91
CA LEU A 7 -26.63 6.51 14.80
C LEU A 7 -25.18 6.29 14.31
N GLY A 8 -24.22 6.15 15.24
CA GLY A 8 -22.89 5.67 14.88
C GLY A 8 -22.93 4.16 14.65
N ARG A 9 -22.72 3.69 13.41
CA ARG A 9 -22.55 2.26 13.10
C ARG A 9 -21.06 1.96 13.02
N ARG A 10 -20.60 0.96 13.78
CA ARG A 10 -19.24 0.44 13.71
C ARG A 10 -19.25 -0.80 12.82
N VAL A 11 -18.43 -0.81 11.78
CA VAL A 11 -18.20 -1.97 10.91
C VAL A 11 -16.80 -2.48 11.19
N THR A 12 -16.69 -3.74 11.58
CA THR A 12 -15.39 -4.40 11.78
C THR A 12 -15.08 -5.19 10.52
N ILE A 13 -14.08 -4.75 9.76
CA ILE A 13 -13.64 -5.45 8.56
C ILE A 13 -12.37 -6.22 8.93
N THR A 14 -12.38 -7.54 8.70
CA THR A 14 -11.19 -8.38 8.89
C THR A 14 -10.55 -8.60 7.53
N ILE A 15 -9.32 -8.14 7.36
CA ILE A 15 -8.56 -8.32 6.13
C ILE A 15 -7.54 -9.43 6.38
N ALA A 16 -7.49 -10.43 5.50
CA ALA A 16 -6.50 -11.51 5.59
C ALA A 16 -5.10 -10.98 5.29
N ALA A 17 -4.10 -11.41 6.08
CA ALA A 17 -2.71 -11.01 5.91
C ALA A 17 -2.17 -11.35 4.51
N ASP A 18 -2.50 -12.53 3.98
CA ASP A 18 -2.08 -12.95 2.64
C ASP A 18 -2.59 -12.01 1.54
N SER A 19 -3.78 -11.44 1.71
CA SER A 19 -4.36 -10.49 0.74
C SER A 19 -3.53 -9.20 0.71
N ILE A 20 -3.13 -8.70 1.88
CA ILE A 20 -2.29 -7.51 2.03
C ILE A 20 -0.92 -7.76 1.41
N GLU A 21 -0.27 -8.89 1.71
CA GLU A 21 1.05 -9.21 1.15
C GLU A 21 1.04 -9.30 -0.37
N ASN A 22 0.01 -9.93 -0.94
CA ASN A 22 -0.15 -10.03 -2.39
C ASN A 22 -0.39 -8.67 -3.05
N ALA A 23 -1.24 -7.83 -2.45
CA ALA A 23 -1.49 -6.48 -2.92
C ALA A 23 -0.21 -5.63 -2.89
N VAL A 24 0.52 -5.65 -1.77
CA VAL A 24 1.81 -4.95 -1.60
C VAL A 24 2.83 -5.41 -2.63
N LYS A 25 2.95 -6.72 -2.86
CA LYS A 25 3.88 -7.28 -3.84
C LYS A 25 3.53 -6.84 -5.26
N SER A 26 2.25 -6.84 -5.62
CA SER A 26 1.79 -6.38 -6.93
C SER A 26 2.11 -4.90 -7.15
N GLU A 27 1.91 -4.08 -6.11
CA GLU A 27 2.09 -2.64 -6.24
C GLU A 27 3.57 -2.26 -6.24
N LEU A 28 4.43 -2.96 -5.49
CA LEU A 28 5.88 -2.80 -5.60
C LEU A 28 6.38 -3.09 -7.03
N VAL A 29 5.83 -4.08 -7.73
CA VAL A 29 6.17 -4.36 -9.14
C VAL A 29 5.70 -3.24 -10.06
N ASN A 30 4.51 -2.68 -9.82
CA ASN A 30 3.99 -1.55 -10.59
C ASN A 30 4.86 -0.30 -10.39
N VAL A 31 5.23 0.00 -9.15
CA VAL A 31 6.13 1.08 -8.78
C VAL A 31 7.47 0.90 -9.45
N ALA A 32 8.08 -0.30 -9.39
CA ALA A 32 9.38 -0.60 -10.01
C ALA A 32 9.42 -0.26 -11.52
N LYS A 33 8.32 -0.47 -12.25
CA LYS A 33 8.19 -0.13 -13.68
C LYS A 33 8.11 1.37 -13.95
N LYS A 34 7.54 2.13 -13.02
CA LYS A 34 7.24 3.56 -13.17
C LYS A 34 8.38 4.45 -12.64
N VAL A 35 9.02 4.06 -11.56
CA VAL A 35 10.01 4.89 -10.86
C VAL A 35 11.32 4.98 -11.61
N ARG A 36 11.95 6.15 -11.48
CA ARG A 36 13.34 6.39 -11.86
C ARG A 36 14.14 6.47 -10.56
N ILE A 37 15.09 5.56 -10.39
CA ILE A 37 16.04 5.57 -9.28
C ILE A 37 17.43 5.80 -9.89
N ASP A 38 18.16 6.77 -9.36
CA ASP A 38 19.50 7.08 -9.84
C ASP A 38 20.42 5.85 -9.71
N GLY A 39 21.20 5.60 -10.77
CA GLY A 39 22.01 4.38 -10.91
C GLY A 39 21.29 3.20 -11.59
N PHE A 40 19.97 3.26 -11.78
CA PHE A 40 19.21 2.22 -12.47
C PHE A 40 18.43 2.76 -13.66
N ARG A 41 18.41 1.99 -14.76
CA ARG A 41 17.53 2.28 -15.89
C ARG A 41 16.07 2.11 -15.44
N LYS A 42 15.20 3.05 -15.83
CA LYS A 42 13.75 3.00 -15.55
C LYS A 42 13.19 1.61 -15.88
N GLY A 43 12.49 1.01 -14.91
CA GLY A 43 11.89 -0.33 -15.05
C GLY A 43 12.86 -1.52 -14.90
N LYS A 44 14.16 -1.28 -14.70
CA LYS A 44 15.18 -2.32 -14.43
C LYS A 44 15.86 -2.08 -13.07
N VAL A 45 15.07 -1.66 -12.09
CA VAL A 45 15.51 -1.54 -10.70
C VAL A 45 15.30 -2.87 -9.98
N PRO A 46 16.30 -3.40 -9.25
CA PRO A 46 16.14 -4.55 -8.38
C PRO A 46 15.05 -4.37 -7.31
N MET A 47 14.26 -5.42 -7.08
CA MET A 47 13.11 -5.37 -6.15
C MET A 47 13.50 -5.10 -4.70
N ASN A 48 14.69 -5.50 -4.27
CA ASN A 48 15.21 -5.19 -2.93
C ASN A 48 15.39 -3.68 -2.72
N ILE A 49 15.89 -2.95 -3.72
CA ILE A 49 16.04 -1.49 -3.67
C ILE A 49 14.68 -0.79 -3.67
N VAL A 50 13.75 -1.27 -4.51
CA VAL A 50 12.39 -0.73 -4.57
C VAL A 50 11.66 -0.96 -3.25
N ALA A 51 11.76 -2.16 -2.67
CA ALA A 51 11.18 -2.49 -1.37
C ALA A 51 11.80 -1.65 -0.24
N GLN A 52 13.10 -1.39 -0.28
CA GLN A 52 13.76 -0.55 0.72
C GLN A 52 13.29 0.92 0.67
N ARG A 53 13.10 1.49 -0.54
CA ARG A 53 12.63 2.88 -0.68
C ARG A 53 11.13 3.06 -0.54
N TYR A 54 10.35 2.14 -1.10
CA TYR A 54 8.90 2.30 -1.28
C TYR A 54 8.08 1.28 -0.50
N GLY A 55 8.69 0.27 0.13
CA GLY A 55 7.97 -0.81 0.81
C GLY A 55 7.10 -0.35 1.97
N ALA A 56 7.55 0.65 2.75
CA ALA A 56 6.75 1.22 3.84
C ALA A 56 5.56 2.01 3.30
N SER A 57 5.78 2.90 2.32
CA SER A 57 4.73 3.71 1.71
C SER A 57 3.68 2.86 0.99
N VAL A 58 4.12 1.88 0.19
CA VAL A 58 3.19 0.98 -0.53
C VAL A 58 2.34 0.16 0.44
N ARG A 59 2.92 -0.29 1.57
CA ARG A 59 2.14 -0.97 2.62
C ARG A 59 1.09 -0.06 3.23
N GLN A 60 1.42 1.20 3.49
CA GLN A 60 0.46 2.17 4.01
C GLN A 60 -0.65 2.46 3.01
N ASP A 61 -0.33 2.63 1.73
CA ASP A 61 -1.32 2.87 0.67
C ASP A 61 -2.29 1.69 0.53
N VAL A 62 -1.78 0.45 0.60
CA VAL A 62 -2.59 -0.78 0.55
C VAL A 62 -3.48 -0.93 1.78
N LEU A 63 -3.00 -0.54 2.97
CA LEU A 63 -3.79 -0.58 4.20
C LEU A 63 -4.82 0.55 4.31
N ALA A 64 -4.58 1.67 3.63
CA ALA A 64 -5.47 2.82 3.60
C ALA A 64 -6.59 2.69 2.55
N THR A 65 -6.48 1.71 1.63
CA THR A 65 -7.47 1.40 0.59
C THR A 65 -8.46 0.35 1.10
#